data_AF-A0A417Y022-F1
#
_entry.id   AF-A0A417Y022-F1
#
_cell.length_a   1.000
_cell.length_b   1.000
_cell.length_c   1.000
_cell.angle_alpha   90.00
_cell.angle_beta   90.00
_cell.angle_gamma   90.00
#
_symmetry.space_group_name_H-M   'P 1'
#
loop_
_entity.id
_entity.type
_entity.pdbx_description
1 polymer ?
#
loop_
_entity_poly.entity_id
_entity_poly.type
_entity_poly.pdbx_seq_one_letter_code
_entity_poly.pdbx_strand_id
1 'polypeptide(L)'
;MRRSRTVAVLGVASAVLAACGSDPGEDAGNPGASDDAPDGNGILVTTSDDQTLEFTDFVVSCEPTHEDDGVRWDTAVRAIAGAGDGDPMTDRDVPAMIIEADAAVADGSTVALPHHNKGGQKHTFVSVFITHAGPATELSSAVEETAGEIELVSAGCDPAPHLEVRMDATLHSEYIDGGTVTAVGTVSAPD
;
A
#
# COMPACT_ATOMS: atom_id res chain seq x y z
N MET A 1 -1.96 60.12 49.83
CA MET A 1 -2.99 61.16 49.62
C MET A 1 -3.52 61.04 48.21
N ARG A 2 -4.86 61.00 48.07
CA ARG A 2 -5.72 61.51 46.97
C ARG A 2 -5.35 61.16 45.51
N ARG A 3 -6.28 60.86 44.60
CA ARG A 3 -7.68 60.41 44.55
C ARG A 3 -7.95 60.32 43.04
N SER A 4 -8.54 59.21 42.61
CA SER A 4 -9.22 58.90 41.35
C SER A 4 -9.67 60.07 40.46
N ARG A 5 -9.61 59.86 39.14
CA ARG A 5 -10.75 60.16 38.23
C ARG A 5 -10.91 59.07 37.16
N THR A 6 -12.09 58.47 37.21
CA THR A 6 -12.74 57.59 36.24
C THR A 6 -13.61 58.44 35.32
N VAL A 7 -13.54 58.25 33.99
CA VAL A 7 -14.58 58.51 32.97
C VAL A 7 -14.13 57.69 31.74
N ALA A 8 -14.72 56.61 31.23
CA ALA A 8 -16.09 56.13 31.00
C ALA A 8 -16.73 56.60 29.66
N VAL A 9 -17.02 55.59 28.82
CA VAL A 9 -18.17 55.41 27.90
C VAL A 9 -18.02 55.76 26.40
N LEU A 10 -18.70 54.89 25.62
CA LEU A 10 -19.13 54.91 24.20
C LEU A 10 -18.14 54.27 23.21
N GLY A 11 -18.42 53.13 22.55
CA GLY A 11 -19.69 52.51 22.20
C GLY A 11 -19.98 52.75 20.72
N VAL A 12 -19.53 51.85 19.84
CA VAL A 12 -20.09 51.68 18.50
C VAL A 12 -20.19 50.19 18.20
N ALA A 13 -21.40 49.68 18.31
CA ALA A 13 -21.80 48.43 17.68
C ALA A 13 -22.07 48.74 16.20
N SER A 14 -21.30 48.12 15.31
CA SER A 14 -21.63 48.04 13.89
C SER A 14 -21.88 46.57 13.57
N ALA A 15 -23.15 46.18 13.61
CA ALA A 15 -23.63 44.98 12.95
C ALA A 15 -23.62 45.25 11.44
N VAL A 16 -22.78 44.54 10.70
CA VAL A 16 -22.93 44.38 9.25
C VAL A 16 -23.37 42.95 9.01
N LEU A 17 -24.64 42.82 8.63
CA LEU A 17 -25.25 41.59 8.15
C LEU A 17 -24.78 41.30 6.72
N ALA A 18 -24.67 39.99 6.44
CA ALA A 18 -24.77 39.37 5.12
C ALA A 18 -23.62 39.61 4.11
N ALA A 19 -22.58 38.78 4.24
CA ALA A 19 -21.91 38.22 3.07
C ALA A 19 -22.39 36.77 2.91
N CYS A 20 -23.29 36.57 1.95
CA CYS A 20 -23.61 35.28 1.38
C CYS A 20 -22.39 34.79 0.59
N GLY A 21 -22.07 33.50 0.68
CA GLY A 21 -21.47 32.80 -0.46
C GLY A 21 -20.18 32.07 -0.14
N SER A 22 -20.34 30.76 -0.02
CA SER A 22 -19.34 29.71 -0.22
C SER A 22 -18.35 29.55 0.94
N ASP A 23 -18.73 28.67 1.87
CA ASP A 23 -17.74 27.79 2.49
C ASP A 23 -16.92 27.16 1.35
N PRO A 24 -15.61 27.39 1.23
CA PRO A 24 -14.78 26.38 0.63
C PRO A 24 -14.85 25.23 1.62
N GLY A 25 -15.73 24.26 1.32
CA GLY A 25 -15.60 22.95 1.91
C GLY A 25 -14.13 22.59 1.75
N GLU A 26 -13.43 22.51 2.88
CA GLU A 26 -12.24 21.71 3.00
C GLU A 26 -12.73 20.30 2.67
N ASP A 27 -12.83 20.00 1.37
CA ASP A 27 -12.51 18.69 0.85
C ASP A 27 -11.12 18.44 1.41
N ALA A 28 -11.10 17.76 2.56
CA ALA A 28 -10.00 16.90 2.92
C ALA A 28 -9.87 15.97 1.72
N GLY A 29 -9.10 16.43 0.73
CA GLY A 29 -8.75 15.69 -0.45
C GLY A 29 -8.25 14.37 0.07
N ASN A 30 -9.04 13.34 -0.17
CA ASN A 30 -8.56 11.98 -0.10
C ASN A 30 -7.22 12.00 -0.84
N PRO A 31 -6.09 11.62 -0.22
CA PRO A 31 -4.81 11.59 -0.92
C PRO A 31 -5.08 10.82 -2.22
N GLY A 32 -4.97 11.56 -3.32
CA GLY A 32 -5.46 11.10 -4.61
C GLY A 32 -4.72 9.83 -4.94
N ALA A 33 -5.48 8.79 -5.27
CA ALA A 33 -4.94 7.68 -6.04
C ALA A 33 -4.08 8.29 -7.15
N SER A 34 -2.79 7.97 -7.17
CA SER A 34 -1.87 8.56 -8.14
C SER A 34 -2.44 8.35 -9.54
N ASP A 35 -2.59 9.44 -10.31
CA ASP A 35 -3.08 9.43 -11.71
C ASP A 35 -2.17 8.58 -12.65
N ASP A 36 -1.09 8.01 -12.10
CA ASP A 36 -0.10 7.20 -12.80
C ASP A 36 -0.36 5.69 -12.70
N ALA A 37 -1.44 5.23 -12.06
CA ALA A 37 -1.79 3.81 -12.07
C ALA A 37 -2.00 3.33 -13.53
N PRO A 38 -1.54 2.12 -13.91
CA PRO A 38 -1.77 1.61 -15.25
C PRO A 38 -3.27 1.43 -15.50
N ASP A 39 -3.72 1.66 -16.73
CA ASP A 39 -5.12 1.47 -17.15
C ASP A 39 -5.49 -0.04 -17.09
N GLY A 40 -5.87 -0.54 -15.91
CA GLY A 40 -6.37 -1.91 -15.73
C GLY A 40 -5.55 -2.78 -14.78
N ASN A 41 -5.26 -4.02 -15.20
CA ASN A 41 -4.52 -5.01 -14.42
C ASN A 41 -3.01 -4.77 -14.55
N GLY A 42 -2.41 -4.19 -13.51
CA GLY A 42 -0.97 -4.02 -13.40
C GLY A 42 -0.58 -3.20 -12.17
N ILE A 43 0.69 -3.32 -11.78
CA ILE A 43 1.33 -2.45 -10.79
C ILE A 43 2.43 -1.65 -11.48
N LEU A 44 2.36 -0.33 -11.37
CA LEU A 44 3.44 0.57 -11.74
C LEU A 44 4.33 0.81 -10.53
N VAL A 45 5.62 0.60 -10.70
CA VAL A 45 6.64 0.80 -9.68
C VAL A 45 7.58 1.90 -10.15
N THR A 46 7.68 2.97 -9.38
CA THR A 46 8.60 4.08 -9.64
C THR A 46 9.70 4.08 -8.60
N THR A 47 10.94 3.96 -9.04
CA THR A 47 12.13 4.01 -8.17
C THR A 47 12.47 5.44 -7.78
N SER A 48 13.32 5.59 -6.77
CA SER A 48 13.80 6.91 -6.32
C SER A 48 14.67 7.67 -7.33
N ASP A 49 15.15 6.99 -8.39
CA ASP A 49 15.85 7.59 -9.54
C ASP A 49 14.93 7.81 -10.76
N ASP A 50 13.61 7.85 -10.52
CA ASP A 50 12.55 8.08 -11.51
C ASP A 50 12.51 7.02 -12.64
N GLN A 51 13.04 5.81 -12.40
CA GLN A 51 12.82 4.68 -13.30
C GLN A 51 11.47 4.06 -13.03
N THR A 52 10.78 3.69 -14.10
CA THR A 52 9.45 3.08 -14.01
C THR A 52 9.51 1.64 -14.49
N LEU A 53 9.00 0.73 -13.66
CA LEU A 53 8.82 -0.68 -13.95
C LEU A 53 7.32 -0.99 -13.93
N GLU A 54 6.86 -1.78 -14.88
CA GLU A 54 5.45 -2.15 -14.98
C GLU A 54 5.32 -3.67 -14.89
N PHE A 55 4.50 -4.16 -13.96
CA PHE A 55 4.17 -5.56 -13.80
C PHE A 55 2.73 -5.78 -14.25
N THR A 56 2.52 -6.49 -15.36
CA THR A 56 1.19 -6.71 -15.97
C THR A 56 0.85 -8.19 -16.18
N ASP A 57 1.84 -9.07 -16.08
CA ASP A 57 1.71 -10.51 -16.33
C ASP A 57 1.99 -11.25 -15.02
N PHE A 58 0.92 -11.62 -14.32
CA PHE A 58 0.97 -12.28 -13.03
C PHE A 58 0.52 -13.73 -13.15
N VAL A 59 1.32 -14.65 -12.61
CA VAL A 59 0.92 -16.03 -12.38
C VAL A 59 0.38 -16.14 -10.96
N VAL A 60 -0.83 -16.67 -10.81
CA VAL A 60 -1.46 -16.88 -9.51
C VAL A 60 -1.41 -18.36 -9.15
N SER A 61 -1.04 -18.65 -7.90
CA SER A 61 -1.08 -20.00 -7.36
C SER A 61 -1.58 -20.00 -5.92
N CYS A 62 -2.11 -21.13 -5.50
CA CYS A 62 -2.35 -21.41 -4.09
C CYS A 62 -1.32 -22.41 -3.59
N GLU A 63 -0.64 -22.08 -2.50
CA GLU A 63 0.36 -22.94 -1.91
C GLU A 63 -0.01 -23.26 -0.46
N PRO A 64 0.08 -24.54 -0.03
CA PRO A 64 0.06 -24.86 1.39
C PRO A 64 1.32 -24.27 1.99
N THR A 65 1.15 -23.47 3.01
CA THR A 65 2.21 -22.55 3.40
C THR A 65 3.13 -23.16 4.44
N HIS A 66 4.40 -22.82 4.32
CA HIS A 66 5.38 -23.19 5.32
C HIS A 66 5.25 -22.31 6.55
N GLU A 67 5.42 -22.94 7.71
CA GLU A 67 5.52 -22.27 9.01
C GLU A 67 6.85 -21.51 9.04
N ASP A 68 6.84 -20.26 8.58
CA ASP A 68 7.95 -19.33 8.80
C ASP A 68 7.68 -18.52 10.07
N ASP A 69 8.66 -18.48 10.97
CA ASP A 69 8.64 -17.73 12.22
C ASP A 69 7.42 -17.94 13.16
N GLY A 70 6.79 -19.13 13.09
CA GLY A 70 5.70 -19.51 14.00
C GLY A 70 4.35 -18.86 13.68
N VAL A 71 4.20 -18.26 12.50
CA VAL A 71 2.90 -17.81 11.97
C VAL A 71 2.30 -18.94 11.16
N ARG A 72 1.02 -19.27 11.43
CA ARG A 72 0.25 -20.26 10.67
C ARG A 72 -0.93 -19.58 10.00
N TRP A 73 -0.85 -19.42 8.69
CA TRP A 73 -2.02 -19.37 7.81
C TRP A 73 -2.19 -20.75 7.16
N ASP A 74 -3.41 -21.06 6.73
CA ASP A 74 -3.75 -22.41 6.24
C ASP A 74 -3.45 -22.55 4.75
N THR A 75 -3.57 -21.47 3.97
CA THR A 75 -3.27 -21.43 2.52
C THR A 75 -2.99 -19.99 2.10
N ALA A 76 -1.88 -19.74 1.40
CA ALA A 76 -1.63 -18.44 0.79
C ALA A 76 -1.99 -18.51 -0.70
N VAL A 77 -2.61 -17.43 -1.17
CA VAL A 77 -2.70 -17.10 -2.58
C VAL A 77 -1.53 -16.18 -2.91
N ARG A 78 -0.75 -16.54 -3.93
CA ARG A 78 0.44 -15.81 -4.35
C ARG A 78 0.27 -15.37 -5.81
N ALA A 79 0.54 -14.11 -6.10
CA ALA A 79 0.71 -13.59 -7.46
C ALA A 79 2.19 -13.24 -7.69
N ILE A 80 2.77 -13.74 -8.78
CA ILE A 80 4.18 -13.52 -9.14
C ILE A 80 4.27 -12.90 -10.52
N ALA A 81 5.07 -11.86 -10.69
CA ALA A 81 5.39 -11.25 -11.98
C ALA A 81 6.91 -11.08 -12.17
N GLY A 82 7.37 -11.08 -13.42
CA GLY A 82 8.78 -10.83 -13.78
C GLY A 82 9.75 -12.01 -13.56
N ALA A 83 9.37 -12.98 -12.73
CA ALA A 83 10.02 -14.29 -12.68
C ALA A 83 9.39 -15.21 -13.73
N GLY A 84 10.19 -15.73 -14.67
CA GLY A 84 9.66 -16.74 -15.62
C GLY A 84 9.15 -17.96 -14.86
N ASP A 85 8.08 -18.58 -15.37
CA ASP A 85 7.36 -19.71 -14.74
C ASP A 85 8.30 -20.72 -14.07
N GLY A 86 8.34 -20.73 -12.73
CA GLY A 86 8.94 -21.81 -11.94
C GLY A 86 10.39 -21.64 -11.49
N ASP A 87 11.01 -20.46 -11.63
CA ASP A 87 12.38 -20.21 -11.15
C ASP A 87 12.36 -19.37 -9.84
N PRO A 88 13.09 -19.73 -8.77
CA PRO A 88 13.18 -18.91 -7.58
C PRO A 88 13.72 -17.52 -7.93
N MET A 89 13.06 -16.47 -7.44
CA MET A 89 13.45 -15.07 -7.71
C MET A 89 14.89 -14.73 -7.29
N THR A 90 15.50 -15.58 -6.44
CA THR A 90 16.83 -15.38 -5.86
C THR A 90 17.97 -15.42 -6.87
N ASP A 91 17.75 -15.97 -8.08
CA ASP A 91 18.85 -16.31 -8.99
C ASP A 91 18.91 -15.42 -10.25
N ARG A 92 18.05 -14.39 -10.36
CA ARG A 92 17.93 -13.58 -11.58
C ARG A 92 18.14 -12.09 -11.30
N ASP A 93 19.02 -11.48 -12.08
CA ASP A 93 19.23 -10.02 -12.13
C ASP A 93 18.13 -9.33 -12.97
N VAL A 94 16.86 -9.63 -12.68
CA VAL A 94 15.70 -9.05 -13.36
C VAL A 94 14.71 -8.50 -12.33
N PRO A 95 13.90 -7.49 -12.69
CA PRO A 95 12.81 -7.05 -11.84
C PRO A 95 11.78 -8.15 -11.65
N ALA A 96 11.32 -8.35 -10.42
CA ALA A 96 10.27 -9.29 -10.09
C ALA A 96 9.42 -8.81 -8.91
N MET A 97 8.19 -9.29 -8.84
CA MET A 97 7.22 -8.91 -7.81
C MET A 97 6.52 -10.17 -7.29
N ILE A 98 6.33 -10.22 -5.97
CA ILE A 98 5.48 -11.20 -5.29
C ILE A 98 4.47 -10.44 -4.44
N ILE A 99 3.21 -10.82 -4.55
CA ILE A 99 2.15 -10.42 -3.64
C ILE A 99 1.57 -11.69 -3.04
N GLU A 100 1.44 -11.73 -1.72
CA GLU A 100 0.82 -12.86 -1.02
C GLU A 100 -0.33 -12.38 -0.16
N ALA A 101 -1.39 -13.18 -0.10
CA ALA A 101 -2.48 -13.00 0.83
C ALA A 101 -2.91 -14.35 1.41
N ASP A 102 -3.33 -14.39 2.67
CA ASP A 102 -3.99 -15.58 3.21
C ASP A 102 -5.39 -15.70 2.60
N ALA A 103 -5.72 -16.87 2.05
CA ALA A 103 -7.01 -17.17 1.43
C ALA A 103 -8.19 -17.04 2.40
N ALA A 104 -7.93 -16.98 3.71
CA ALA A 104 -8.93 -16.78 4.76
C ALA A 104 -9.12 -15.32 5.18
N VAL A 105 -8.34 -14.36 4.64
CA VAL A 105 -8.56 -12.92 4.89
C VAL A 105 -9.91 -12.51 4.29
N ALA A 106 -10.64 -11.64 5.00
CA ALA A 106 -11.92 -11.17 4.51
C ALA A 106 -11.75 -10.24 3.29
N ASP A 107 -12.57 -10.43 2.27
CA ASP A 107 -12.66 -9.52 1.13
C ASP A 107 -12.90 -8.06 1.56
N GLY A 108 -12.30 -7.12 0.83
CA GLY A 108 -12.35 -5.69 1.12
C GLY A 108 -11.53 -5.25 2.34
N SER A 109 -10.61 -6.10 2.83
CA SER A 109 -9.73 -5.73 3.95
C SER A 109 -8.62 -4.79 3.48
N THR A 110 -8.37 -3.72 4.25
CA THR A 110 -7.25 -2.81 4.00
C THR A 110 -6.19 -2.98 5.08
N VAL A 111 -4.93 -3.06 4.65
CA VAL A 111 -3.76 -3.18 5.51
C VAL A 111 -2.89 -1.92 5.36
N ALA A 112 -2.68 -1.21 6.47
CA ALA A 112 -1.75 -0.09 6.52
C ALA A 112 -0.30 -0.57 6.69
N LEU A 113 0.63 0.12 6.03
CA LEU A 113 2.07 -0.17 6.08
C LEU A 113 2.79 0.71 7.12
N PRO A 114 3.88 0.22 7.76
CA PRO A 114 4.48 -1.09 7.55
C PRO A 114 3.65 -2.22 8.19
N HIS A 115 3.47 -3.32 7.46
CA HIS A 115 2.76 -4.47 7.98
C HIS A 115 3.74 -5.60 8.30
N HIS A 116 4.01 -5.78 9.58
CA HIS A 116 4.73 -6.95 10.04
C HIS A 116 3.76 -8.10 10.26
N ASN A 117 4.12 -9.26 9.75
CA ASN A 117 3.52 -10.50 10.17
C ASN A 117 3.77 -10.70 11.68
N LYS A 118 2.74 -10.49 12.50
CA LYS A 118 2.82 -10.78 13.93
C LYS A 118 2.39 -12.22 14.17
N GLY A 119 3.34 -13.04 14.62
CA GLY A 119 3.09 -14.37 15.18
C GLY A 119 1.76 -14.47 15.92
N GLY A 120 0.83 -15.25 15.36
CA GLY A 120 -0.49 -15.51 15.94
C GLY A 120 -1.65 -14.61 15.45
N GLN A 121 -1.43 -13.64 14.57
CA GLN A 121 -2.50 -12.87 13.91
C GLN A 121 -2.85 -13.49 12.56
N LYS A 122 -3.74 -14.49 12.59
CA LYS A 122 -4.10 -15.33 11.44
C LYS A 122 -4.94 -14.66 10.34
N HIS A 123 -5.16 -13.34 10.37
CA HIS A 123 -6.33 -12.76 9.69
C HIS A 123 -6.11 -11.44 8.94
N THR A 124 -4.87 -11.00 8.74
CA THR A 124 -4.60 -9.72 8.03
C THR A 124 -3.39 -9.80 7.11
N PHE A 125 -2.99 -10.99 6.68
CA PHE A 125 -1.75 -11.12 5.92
C PHE A 125 -1.99 -10.69 4.47
N VAL A 126 -1.40 -9.55 4.12
CA VAL A 126 -1.04 -9.19 2.76
C VAL A 126 0.42 -8.73 2.79
N SER A 127 1.27 -9.36 1.99
CA SER A 127 2.69 -9.00 1.86
C SER A 127 3.02 -8.65 0.42
N VAL A 128 4.01 -7.77 0.25
CA VAL A 128 4.54 -7.39 -1.06
C VAL A 128 6.05 -7.37 -1.00
N PHE A 129 6.66 -8.04 -1.99
CA PHE A 129 8.10 -8.04 -2.22
C PHE A 129 8.37 -7.62 -3.66
N ILE A 130 9.33 -6.72 -3.85
CA ILE A 130 9.77 -6.25 -5.17
C ILE A 130 11.28 -6.31 -5.24
N THR A 131 11.82 -6.83 -6.34
CA THR A 131 13.23 -6.62 -6.72
C THR A 131 13.24 -5.77 -7.98
N HIS A 132 14.14 -4.79 -8.06
CA HIS A 132 14.27 -3.94 -9.26
C HIS A 132 15.46 -4.33 -10.14
N ALA A 133 16.45 -5.03 -9.58
CA ALA A 133 17.61 -5.58 -10.29
C ALA A 133 18.23 -6.75 -9.50
N GLY A 134 17.41 -7.74 -9.15
CA GLY A 134 17.84 -8.93 -8.40
C GLY A 134 17.79 -8.80 -6.87
N PRO A 135 18.23 -9.82 -6.12
CA PRO A 135 17.94 -9.97 -4.69
C PRO A 135 18.59 -8.89 -3.80
N ALA A 136 19.70 -8.29 -4.23
CA ALA A 136 20.34 -7.19 -3.49
C ALA A 136 19.51 -5.89 -3.48
N THR A 137 18.41 -5.87 -4.23
CA THR A 137 17.53 -4.71 -4.41
C THR A 137 16.11 -4.98 -3.90
N GLU A 138 15.97 -5.95 -3.01
CA GLU A 138 14.70 -6.32 -2.43
C GLU A 138 14.10 -5.18 -1.60
N LEU A 139 12.83 -4.89 -1.85
CA LEU A 139 11.98 -3.97 -1.10
C LEU A 139 10.80 -4.74 -0.54
N SER A 140 10.42 -4.44 0.69
CA SER A 140 9.48 -5.24 1.47
C SER A 140 8.44 -4.35 2.15
N SER A 141 7.18 -4.81 2.15
CA SER A 141 6.07 -4.13 2.84
C SER A 141 6.19 -4.11 4.36
N ALA A 142 7.17 -4.83 4.92
CA ALA A 142 7.38 -4.97 6.35
C ALA A 142 8.52 -4.08 6.91
N VAL A 143 9.20 -3.27 6.08
CA VAL A 143 10.29 -2.39 6.54
C VAL A 143 9.73 -1.18 7.28
N GLU A 144 10.31 -0.78 8.42
CA GLU A 144 9.76 0.27 9.31
C GLU A 144 9.47 1.61 8.59
N GLU A 145 10.27 1.95 7.58
CA GLU A 145 10.13 3.17 6.78
C GLU A 145 9.05 3.08 5.68
N THR A 146 8.52 1.89 5.40
CA THR A 146 7.45 1.67 4.42
C THR A 146 6.16 2.37 4.86
N ALA A 147 5.43 2.94 3.90
CA ALA A 147 4.18 3.64 4.15
C ALA A 147 3.13 3.36 3.06
N GLY A 148 1.89 3.77 3.32
CA GLY A 148 0.75 3.57 2.41
C GLY A 148 -0.13 2.41 2.82
N GLU A 149 -0.88 1.87 1.86
CA GLU A 149 -1.88 0.83 2.12
C GLU A 149 -2.01 -0.17 0.97
N ILE A 150 -2.50 -1.36 1.34
CA ILE A 150 -2.89 -2.41 0.40
C ILE A 150 -4.33 -2.80 0.71
N GLU A 151 -5.21 -2.68 -0.27
CA GLU A 151 -6.59 -3.16 -0.22
C GLU A 151 -6.63 -4.56 -0.85
N LEU A 152 -6.95 -5.57 -0.06
CA LEU A 152 -7.32 -6.89 -0.57
C LEU A 152 -8.78 -6.84 -1.00
N VAL A 153 -9.03 -6.79 -2.31
CA VAL A 153 -10.39 -6.79 -2.86
C VAL A 153 -10.99 -8.19 -2.74
N SER A 154 -10.26 -9.22 -3.20
CA SER A 154 -10.63 -10.63 -3.03
C SER A 154 -9.43 -11.57 -3.13
N ALA A 155 -9.52 -12.73 -2.48
CA ALA A 155 -8.57 -13.82 -2.66
C ALA A 155 -9.23 -15.18 -2.41
N GLY A 156 -8.80 -16.19 -3.16
CA GLY A 156 -9.23 -17.56 -2.90
C GLY A 156 -8.62 -18.59 -3.84
N CYS A 157 -8.88 -19.86 -3.54
CA CYS A 157 -8.33 -21.01 -4.27
C CYS A 157 -9.38 -21.83 -5.02
N ASP A 158 -10.65 -21.68 -4.68
CA ASP A 158 -11.77 -22.42 -5.28
C ASP A 158 -12.73 -21.46 -6.00
N PRO A 159 -13.24 -21.80 -7.20
CA PRO A 159 -12.94 -22.98 -8.01
C PRO A 159 -11.58 -22.93 -8.75
N ALA A 160 -10.91 -21.78 -8.71
CA ALA A 160 -9.62 -21.49 -9.31
C ALA A 160 -8.91 -20.43 -8.43
N PRO A 161 -7.57 -20.49 -8.29
CA PRO A 161 -6.78 -19.43 -7.69
C PRO A 161 -7.10 -18.05 -8.29
N HIS A 162 -7.29 -17.08 -7.41
CA HIS A 162 -7.46 -15.68 -7.79
C HIS A 162 -6.97 -14.77 -6.68
N LEU A 163 -6.34 -13.66 -7.07
CA LEU A 163 -5.94 -12.59 -6.19
C LEU A 163 -6.29 -11.25 -6.83
N GLU A 164 -7.06 -10.43 -6.12
CA GLU A 164 -7.36 -9.06 -6.48
C GLU A 164 -6.92 -8.11 -5.36
N VAL A 165 -5.95 -7.24 -5.66
CA VAL A 165 -5.43 -6.24 -4.72
C VAL A 165 -5.34 -4.87 -5.37
N ARG A 166 -5.56 -3.81 -4.59
CA ARG A 166 -5.16 -2.45 -4.94
C ARG A 166 -4.05 -2.00 -4.04
N MET A 167 -3.08 -1.29 -4.61
CA MET A 167 -1.90 -0.85 -3.90
C MET A 167 -1.67 0.63 -4.16
N ASP A 168 -1.40 1.36 -3.08
CA ASP A 168 -0.79 2.67 -3.08
C ASP A 168 0.20 2.69 -1.91
N ALA A 169 1.43 2.31 -2.22
CA ALA A 169 2.45 2.01 -1.22
C ALA A 169 3.80 2.62 -1.59
N THR A 170 4.57 2.96 -0.58
CA THR A 170 5.99 3.27 -0.69
C THR A 170 6.76 2.19 0.05
N LEU A 171 7.49 1.36 -0.69
CA LEU A 171 8.26 0.23 -0.16
C LEU A 171 9.73 0.63 0.04
N HIS A 172 10.30 0.17 1.14
CA HIS A 172 11.70 0.38 1.48
C HIS A 172 12.48 -0.93 1.45
N SER A 173 13.77 -0.82 1.17
CA SER A 173 14.69 -1.96 1.20
C SER A 173 15.05 -2.36 2.61
N GLU A 174 15.15 -3.67 2.83
CA GLU A 174 15.68 -4.24 4.09
C GLU A 174 17.20 -4.03 4.23
N TYR A 175 17.88 -3.76 3.12
CA TYR A 175 19.30 -3.44 3.08
C TYR A 175 19.53 -1.92 3.21
N ILE A 176 20.52 -1.53 4.02
CA ILE A 176 20.89 -0.13 4.33
C ILE A 176 21.10 0.74 3.08
N ASP A 177 21.54 0.13 1.97
CA ASP A 177 21.85 0.82 0.72
C ASP A 177 20.79 0.62 -0.37
N GLY A 178 19.75 -0.18 -0.12
CA GLY A 178 18.69 -0.37 -1.11
C GLY A 178 17.71 0.79 -1.02
N GLY A 179 17.27 1.26 -2.18
CA GLY A 179 16.48 2.49 -2.29
C GLY A 179 15.05 2.37 -1.75
N THR A 180 14.20 3.19 -2.33
CA THR A 180 12.76 3.23 -2.07
C THR A 180 12.06 3.15 -3.42
N VAL A 181 10.88 2.53 -3.44
CA VAL A 181 10.00 2.56 -4.60
C VAL A 181 8.58 2.95 -4.20
N THR A 182 7.88 3.64 -5.08
CA THR A 182 6.43 3.86 -5.00
C THR A 182 5.76 2.84 -5.90
N ALA A 183 4.82 2.06 -5.38
CA ALA A 183 4.06 1.06 -6.10
C ALA A 183 2.57 1.42 -6.08
N VAL A 184 1.99 1.62 -7.27
CA VAL A 184 0.58 2.00 -7.44
C VAL A 184 -0.06 1.12 -8.51
N GLY A 185 -1.26 0.61 -8.24
CA GLY A 185 -2.04 -0.08 -9.26
C GLY A 185 -3.01 -1.11 -8.71
N THR A 186 -3.48 -1.99 -9.59
CA THR A 186 -4.38 -3.08 -9.25
C THR A 186 -3.85 -4.37 -9.85
N VAL A 187 -3.76 -5.43 -9.06
CA VAL A 187 -3.65 -6.79 -9.58
C VAL A 187 -5.04 -7.39 -9.57
N SER A 188 -5.44 -7.98 -10.69
CA SER A 188 -6.61 -8.83 -10.87
C SER A 188 -6.20 -9.94 -11.82
N ALA A 189 -5.71 -11.02 -11.25
CA ALA A 189 -5.15 -12.13 -12.01
C ALA A 189 -6.06 -13.36 -11.85
N PRO A 190 -6.84 -13.69 -12.90
CA PRO A 190 -7.49 -14.99 -12.99
C PRO A 190 -6.48 -16.04 -13.51
N ASP A 191 -6.68 -17.29 -13.11
CA ASP A 191 -6.00 -18.48 -13.65
C ASP A 191 -5.81 -18.49 -15.18
#